data_AF-A0A7T2YMH2-F1
#
_entry.id   AF-A0A7T2YMH2-F1
#
_cell.length_a   1.000
_cell.length_b   1.000
_cell.length_c   1.000
_cell.angle_alpha   90.00
_cell.angle_beta   90.00
_cell.angle_gamma   90.00
#
_symmetry.space_group_name_H-M   'P 1'
#
loop_
_entity.id
_entity.type
_entity.pdbx_description
1 polymer ?
#
loop_
_entity_poly.entity_id
_entity_poly.type
_entity_poly.pdbx_seq_one_letter_code
_entity_poly.pdbx_strand_id
1 'polypeptide(L)'
;MMRAAILLLGALALAGCGTTPRVEVQTVKVPVPVECREPVPDRPAMPTEALADDADPFELLRAALAEIDRREGYEVRLLAALVACTRPVSRTMQP
;
A
#
# COMPACT_ATOMS: atom_id res chain seq x y z
N MET A 1 -53.52 -32.78 -36.38
CA MET A 1 -52.94 -31.43 -36.19
C MET A 1 -52.58 -31.15 -34.73
N MET A 2 -53.49 -31.34 -33.76
CA MET A 2 -53.25 -31.05 -32.33
C MET A 2 -52.08 -31.81 -31.69
N ARG A 3 -51.87 -33.09 -32.06
CA ARG A 3 -50.75 -33.90 -31.57
C ARG A 3 -49.37 -33.37 -31.97
N ALA A 4 -49.25 -32.85 -33.20
CA ALA A 4 -48.01 -32.26 -33.68
C ALA A 4 -47.67 -30.98 -32.92
N ALA A 5 -48.68 -30.16 -32.59
CA ALA A 5 -48.50 -28.95 -31.80
C ALA A 5 -48.01 -29.25 -30.36
N ILE A 6 -48.55 -30.28 -29.71
CA ILE A 6 -48.12 -30.71 -28.37
C ILE A 6 -46.66 -31.22 -28.40
N LEU A 7 -46.30 -32.00 -29.42
CA LEU A 7 -44.92 -32.48 -29.60
C LEU A 7 -43.93 -31.33 -29.86
N LEU A 8 -44.34 -30.34 -30.67
CA LEU A 8 -43.55 -29.13 -30.93
C LEU A 8 -43.37 -28.27 -29.66
N LEU A 9 -44.42 -28.06 -28.88
CA LEU A 9 -44.34 -27.31 -27.62
C LEU A 9 -43.41 -28.01 -26.61
N GLY A 10 -43.51 -29.34 -26.51
CA GLY A 10 -42.62 -30.14 -25.67
C GLY A 10 -41.16 -30.00 -26.10
N ALA A 11 -40.88 -30.12 -27.40
CA ALA A 11 -39.53 -29.97 -27.94
C ALA A 11 -38.92 -28.58 -27.66
N LEU A 12 -39.71 -27.50 -27.79
CA LEU A 12 -39.26 -26.15 -27.47
C LEU A 12 -38.98 -25.96 -25.97
N ALA A 13 -39.82 -26.53 -25.10
CA ALA A 13 -39.64 -26.43 -23.65
C ALA A 13 -38.37 -27.13 -23.17
N LEU A 14 -37.92 -28.19 -23.86
CA LEU A 14 -36.71 -28.93 -23.51
C LEU A 14 -35.42 -28.33 -24.10
N ALA A 15 -35.50 -27.37 -25.03
CA ALA A 15 -34.33 -26.79 -25.69
C ALA A 15 -33.36 -26.06 -24.73
N GLY A 16 -33.83 -25.64 -23.55
CA GLY A 16 -33.02 -25.01 -22.51
C GLY A 16 -32.20 -25.98 -21.64
N CYS A 17 -32.64 -27.24 -21.48
CA CYS A 17 -32.05 -28.21 -20.53
C CYS A 17 -30.64 -28.69 -20.91
N GLY A 18 -30.22 -28.52 -22.17
CA GLY A 18 -28.88 -28.88 -22.65
C GLY A 18 -27.93 -27.69 -22.82
N THR A 19 -28.35 -26.48 -22.46
CA THR A 19 -27.52 -25.29 -22.66
C THR A 19 -26.36 -25.25 -21.66
N THR A 20 -25.12 -25.35 -22.18
CA THR A 20 -23.92 -25.15 -21.38
C THR A 20 -23.59 -23.67 -21.31
N PRO A 21 -23.40 -23.07 -20.11
CA PRO A 21 -22.98 -21.68 -20.02
C PRO A 21 -21.60 -21.50 -20.67
N ARG A 22 -21.44 -20.44 -21.47
CA ARG A 22 -20.14 -20.05 -22.01
C ARG A 22 -19.32 -19.41 -20.90
N VAL A 23 -18.38 -20.16 -20.33
CA VAL A 23 -17.45 -19.66 -19.32
C VAL A 23 -16.23 -19.08 -20.03
N GLU A 24 -16.10 -17.76 -20.03
CA GLU A 24 -14.86 -17.08 -20.43
C GLU A 24 -14.02 -16.79 -19.19
N VAL A 25 -12.89 -17.47 -19.06
CA VAL A 25 -11.92 -17.17 -18.00
C VAL A 25 -11.14 -15.93 -18.40
N GLN A 26 -11.36 -14.82 -17.70
CA GLN A 26 -10.60 -13.59 -17.88
C GLN A 26 -9.48 -13.51 -16.83
N THR A 27 -8.25 -13.33 -17.28
CA THR A 27 -7.12 -13.04 -16.39
C THR A 27 -7.12 -11.56 -16.04
N VAL A 28 -7.45 -11.23 -14.79
CA VAL A 28 -7.42 -9.85 -14.27
C VAL A 28 -6.17 -9.68 -13.41
N LYS A 29 -5.36 -8.66 -13.70
CA LYS A 29 -4.23 -8.27 -12.85
C LYS A 29 -4.74 -7.37 -11.73
N VAL A 30 -4.76 -7.89 -10.50
CA VAL A 30 -5.10 -7.12 -9.31
C VAL A 30 -3.80 -6.72 -8.61
N PRO A 31 -3.63 -5.43 -8.22
CA PRO A 31 -2.49 -5.02 -7.42
C PRO A 31 -2.43 -5.83 -6.13
N VAL A 32 -1.32 -6.52 -5.90
CA VAL A 32 -1.05 -7.24 -4.65
C VAL A 32 -0.17 -6.34 -3.79
N PRO A 33 -0.60 -5.94 -2.58
CA PRO A 33 0.25 -5.20 -1.66
C PRO A 33 1.52 -5.98 -1.37
N VAL A 34 2.66 -5.30 -1.47
CA VAL A 34 3.98 -5.84 -1.12
C VAL A 34 4.54 -5.08 0.07
N GLU A 35 5.54 -5.65 0.71
CA GLU A 35 6.29 -4.98 1.77
C GLU A 35 6.87 -3.65 1.25
N CYS A 36 6.82 -2.61 2.10
CA CYS A 36 7.46 -1.33 1.80
C CYS A 36 8.98 -1.49 1.80
N ARG A 37 9.64 -0.90 0.79
CA ARG A 37 11.11 -0.93 0.65
C ARG A 37 11.77 0.42 0.90
N GLU A 38 11.08 1.33 1.57
CA GLU A 38 11.65 2.63 1.94
C GLU A 38 12.77 2.41 2.97
N PRO A 39 13.99 2.93 2.73
CA PRO A 39 15.07 2.81 3.70
C PRO A 39 14.79 3.64 4.94
N VAL A 40 15.29 3.20 6.08
CA VAL A 40 15.35 4.05 7.28
C VAL A 40 16.39 5.14 7.03
N PRO A 41 16.03 6.43 7.13
CA PRO A 41 16.99 7.53 6.96
C PRO A 41 18.13 7.42 7.97
N ASP A 42 19.35 7.77 7.54
CA ASP A 42 20.51 7.74 8.43
C ASP A 42 20.35 8.74 9.58
N ARG A 43 20.57 8.25 10.81
CA ARG A 43 20.60 9.08 12.01
C ARG A 43 21.81 10.02 11.92
N PRO A 44 21.61 11.35 11.94
CA PRO A 44 22.75 12.25 11.96
C PRO A 44 23.47 12.13 13.31
N ALA A 45 24.79 12.34 13.33
CA ALA A 45 25.53 12.46 14.59
C ALA A 45 24.89 13.55 15.44
N MET A 46 24.65 13.33 16.73
CA MET A 46 23.97 14.33 17.56
C MET A 46 24.98 15.14 18.38
N PRO A 47 24.85 16.49 18.46
CA PRO A 47 25.83 17.34 19.14
C PRO A 47 26.11 16.96 20.59
N THR A 48 25.11 16.49 21.34
CA THR A 48 25.30 16.11 22.75
C THR A 48 26.06 14.79 22.91
N GLU A 49 26.06 13.92 21.90
CA GLU A 49 26.78 12.62 21.94
C GLU A 49 28.30 12.77 21.90
N ALA A 50 28.80 13.94 21.47
CA ALA A 50 30.23 14.23 21.38
C ALA A 50 30.77 14.98 22.61
N LEU A 51 29.92 15.33 23.58
CA LEU A 51 30.34 16.05 24.78
C LEU A 51 31.01 15.11 25.79
N ALA A 52 31.94 15.67 26.57
CA ALA A 52 32.46 15.01 27.76
C ALA A 52 31.39 14.92 28.85
N ASP A 53 31.49 13.92 29.73
CA ASP A 53 30.54 13.71 30.83
C ASP A 53 30.47 14.90 31.81
N ASP A 54 31.56 15.68 31.92
CA ASP A 54 31.71 16.85 32.78
C ASP A 54 31.69 18.18 32.00
N ALA A 55 31.15 18.18 30.78
CA ALA A 55 31.05 19.39 29.94
C ALA A 55 30.38 20.56 30.68
N ASP A 56 30.85 21.78 30.42
CA ASP A 56 30.31 22.98 31.04
C ASP A 56 28.80 23.12 30.74
N PRO A 57 27.97 23.56 31.70
CA PRO A 57 26.52 23.68 31.49
C PRO A 57 26.12 24.53 30.28
N PHE A 58 26.87 25.58 29.95
CA PHE A 58 26.58 26.39 28.76
C PHE A 58 26.99 25.69 27.45
N GLU A 59 28.01 24.82 27.48
CA GLU A 59 28.35 23.97 26.34
C GLU A 59 27.29 22.92 26.09
N LEU A 60 26.80 22.27 27.15
CA LEU A 60 25.68 21.34 27.08
C LEU A 60 24.42 22.02 26.53
N LEU A 61 24.07 23.20 27.05
CA LEU A 61 22.90 23.96 26.59
C LEU A 61 22.99 24.28 25.10
N ARG A 62 24.15 24.77 24.64
CA ARG A 62 24.37 25.10 23.23
C ARG A 62 24.25 23.87 22.32
N ALA A 63 24.86 22.76 22.73
CA ALA A 63 24.77 21.50 21.99
C ALA A 63 23.33 20.97 21.94
N ALA A 64 22.61 21.02 23.06
CA ALA A 64 21.22 20.58 23.15
C ALA A 64 20.30 21.40 22.24
N LEU A 65 20.45 22.72 22.18
CA LEU A 65 19.68 23.57 21.26
C LEU A 65 19.95 23.21 19.79
N ALA A 66 21.21 23.05 19.41
CA ALA A 66 21.57 22.61 18.05
C ALA A 66 21.07 21.18 17.74
N GLU A 67 20.95 20.34 18.76
CA GLU A 67 20.41 19.00 18.63
C GLU A 67 18.90 18.98 18.42
N ILE A 68 18.15 19.87 19.08
CA ILE A 68 16.70 20.01 18.88
C ILE A 68 16.40 20.26 17.40
N ASP A 69 17.04 21.28 16.81
CA ASP A 69 16.87 21.61 15.39
C ASP A 69 17.25 20.41 14.48
N ARG A 70 18.30 19.67 14.85
CA ARG A 70 18.75 18.49 14.10
C ARG A 70 17.75 17.33 14.20
N ARG A 71 17.13 17.14 15.36
CA ARG A 71 16.10 16.12 15.59
C ARG A 71 14.83 16.46 14.83
N GLU A 72 14.38 17.70 14.85
CA GLU A 72 13.23 18.14 14.06
C GLU A 72 13.45 17.87 12.56
N GLY A 73 14.63 18.20 12.03
CA GLY A 73 14.97 17.87 10.64
C GLY A 73 15.01 16.35 10.36
N TYR A 74 15.45 15.54 11.32
CA TYR A 74 15.43 14.08 11.20
C TYR A 74 14.02 13.50 11.28
N GLU A 75 13.15 14.06 12.14
CA GLU A 75 11.74 13.69 12.24
C GLU A 75 10.99 13.94 10.94
N VAL A 76 11.27 15.04 10.24
CA VAL A 76 10.70 15.28 8.90
C VAL A 76 11.10 14.19 7.92
N ARG A 77 12.37 13.75 7.93
CA ARG A 77 12.84 12.66 7.06
C ARG A 77 12.19 11.31 7.42
N LEU A 78 12.06 11.02 8.71
CA LEU A 78 11.37 9.82 9.19
C LEU A 78 9.89 9.81 8.79
N LEU A 79 9.21 10.95 8.95
CA LEU A 79 7.81 11.10 8.57
C LEU A 79 7.61 10.94 7.06
N ALA A 80 8.52 11.50 6.25
CA ALA A 80 8.49 11.32 4.80
C ALA A 80 8.59 9.83 4.41
N ALA A 81 9.52 9.09 5.02
CA ALA A 81 9.66 7.66 4.79
C ALA A 81 8.41 6.88 5.21
N LEU A 82 7.83 7.21 6.37
CA LEU A 82 6.61 6.59 6.86
C LEU A 82 5.41 6.85 5.93
N VAL A 83 5.24 8.08 5.45
CA VAL A 83 4.17 8.46 4.52
C VAL A 83 4.32 7.71 3.20
N ALA A 84 5.55 7.54 2.69
CA ALA A 84 5.80 6.74 1.50
C ALA A 84 5.33 5.29 1.68
N CYS A 85 5.62 4.69 2.84
CA CYS A 85 5.21 3.31 3.14
C CYS A 85 3.73 3.11 3.41
N THR A 86 3.08 4.09 4.03
CA THR A 86 1.68 3.96 4.48
C THR A 86 0.67 4.46 3.45
N ARG A 87 1.14 4.92 2.29
CA ARG A 87 0.28 5.40 1.20
C ARG A 87 -0.65 4.27 0.73
N PRO A 88 -1.98 4.53 0.61
CA PRO A 88 -2.92 3.50 0.19
C PRO A 88 -2.63 3.02 -1.22
N VAL A 89 -2.72 1.70 -1.42
CA VAL A 89 -2.66 1.07 -2.75
C VAL A 89 -4.01 1.24 -3.43
N SER A 90 -4.29 2.45 -3.95
CA SER A 90 -5.54 2.73 -4.68
C SER A 90 -5.48 2.18 -6.11
N ARG A 91 -6.58 1.54 -6.56
CA ARG A 91 -6.72 0.97 -7.93
C ARG A 91 -6.61 1.99 -9.06
N THR A 92 -6.63 3.29 -8.77
CA THR A 92 -6.69 4.37 -9.77
C THR A 92 -5.32 4.91 -10.17
N MET A 93 -4.24 4.49 -9.51
CA MET A 93 -2.88 4.79 -9.96
C MET A 93 -2.47 3.77 -11.02
N GLN A 94 -3.03 3.90 -12.23
CA GLN A 94 -2.55 3.20 -13.42
C GLN A 94 -1.53 4.13 -14.11
N PRO A 95 -0.40 3.62 -14.64
CA PRO A 95 0.63 4.42 -15.30
C PRO A 95 0.09 5.19 -16.51
#